data_AF-A0A841ILD3-F1
#
_entry.id   AF-A0A841ILD3-F1
#
_cell.length_a   1.000
_cell.length_b   1.000
_cell.length_c   1.000
_cell.angle_alpha   90.00
_cell.angle_beta   90.00
_cell.angle_gamma   90.00
#
_symmetry.space_group_name_H-M   'P 1'
#
loop_
_entity.id
_entity.type
_entity.pdbx_description
1 polymer ?
#
loop_
_entity_poly.entity_id
_entity_poly.type
_entity_poly.pdbx_seq_one_letter_code
_entity_poly.pdbx_strand_id
1 'polypeptide(L)'
;MILVWDNLAAHRSRWIRAAIQAREWLEVEYLPACALELNPVEQAWSHLKSTGLANLAALSFTELSEAVRLGLVDGFLAHAGLQLGTE
;
A
#
# COMPACT_ATOMS: atom_id res chain seq x y z
N MET A 1 12.39 -9.02 -9.93
CA MET A 1 11.19 -8.41 -9.31
C MET A 1 11.47 -6.93 -9.17
N ILE A 2 10.49 -6.08 -9.49
CA ILE A 2 10.63 -4.62 -9.37
C ILE A 2 9.89 -4.11 -8.14
N LEU A 3 10.54 -3.24 -7.38
CA LEU A 3 9.97 -2.51 -6.25
C LEU A 3 9.90 -1.04 -6.62
N VAL A 4 8.68 -0.48 -6.62
CA VAL A 4 8.45 0.94 -6.87
C VAL A 4 8.24 1.64 -5.53
N TRP A 5 9.05 2.66 -5.23
CA TRP A 5 8.98 3.41 -3.98
C TRP A 5 8.93 4.92 -4.20
N ASP A 6 8.29 5.62 -3.27
CA ASP A 6 8.42 7.07 -3.21
C ASP A 6 9.85 7.50 -2.82
N ASN A 7 10.11 8.80 -2.94
CA ASN A 7 11.45 9.35 -2.70
C ASN A 7 11.75 9.64 -1.21
N LEU A 8 11.01 9.03 -0.27
CA LEU A 8 11.18 9.23 1.16
C LEU A 8 12.61 8.89 1.59
N ALA A 9 13.22 9.72 2.44
CA ALA A 9 14.60 9.55 2.87
C ALA A 9 14.84 8.19 3.57
N ALA A 10 13.84 7.65 4.27
CA ALA A 10 13.89 6.33 4.88
C ALA A 10 14.18 5.21 3.86
N HIS A 11 13.52 5.26 2.70
CA HIS A 11 13.72 4.31 1.59
C HIS A 11 15.07 4.44 0.88
N ARG A 12 15.82 5.51 1.14
CA ARG A 12 17.16 5.76 0.59
C ARG A 12 18.27 5.69 1.64
N SER A 13 17.94 5.27 2.85
CA SER A 13 18.92 5.13 3.94
C SER A 13 20.00 4.10 3.61
N ARG A 14 21.17 4.22 4.27
CA ARG A 14 22.28 3.28 4.10
C ARG A 14 21.87 1.83 4.33
N TRP A 15 21.03 1.60 5.35
CA TRP A 15 20.54 0.27 5.71
C TRP A 15 19.67 -0.35 4.62
N ILE A 16 18.75 0.44 4.06
CA ILE A 16 17.88 -0.02 2.98
C ILE A 16 18.68 -0.29 1.70
N ARG A 17 19.63 0.59 1.34
CA ARG A 17 20.51 0.35 0.18
C ARG A 17 21.32 -0.93 0.32
N ALA A 18 21.88 -1.20 1.51
CA ALA A 18 22.60 -2.44 1.77
C ALA A 18 21.69 -3.67 1.68
N ALA A 19 20.44 -3.57 2.16
CA ALA A 19 19.46 -4.64 2.04
C ALA A 19 19.07 -4.92 0.57
N ILE A 20 18.94 -3.88 -0.26
CA ILE A 20 18.68 -4.02 -1.70
C ILE A 20 19.88 -4.68 -2.38
N GLN A 21 21.10 -4.20 -2.13
CA GLN A 21 22.33 -4.74 -2.74
C GLN A 21 22.57 -6.22 -2.42
N ALA A 22 22.12 -6.70 -1.26
CA ALA A 22 22.19 -8.12 -0.90
C ALA A 22 21.23 -9.02 -1.69
N ARG A 23 20.42 -8.48 -2.60
CA ARG A 23 19.37 -9.19 -3.35
C ARG A 23 19.50 -8.89 -4.85
N GLU A 24 20.24 -9.73 -5.57
CA GLU A 24 20.44 -9.58 -7.03
C GLU A 24 19.14 -9.67 -7.86
N TRP A 25 18.10 -10.29 -7.30
CA TRP A 25 16.79 -10.43 -7.94
C TRP A 25 15.91 -9.18 -7.83
N LEU A 26 16.30 -8.19 -7.01
CA LEU A 26 15.51 -7.01 -6.67
C LEU A 26 16.01 -5.79 -7.42
N GLU A 27 15.16 -5.26 -8.29
CA GLU A 27 15.33 -3.96 -8.93
C GLU A 27 14.45 -2.93 -8.20
N VAL A 28 14.95 -1.71 -8.00
CA VAL A 28 14.24 -0.66 -7.27
C VAL A 28 14.14 0.59 -8.12
N GLU A 29 12.91 1.02 -8.40
CA GLU A 29 12.59 2.27 -9.08
C GLU A 29 12.03 3.28 -8.08
N TYR A 30 12.63 4.47 -8.04
CA TYR A 30 12.16 5.56 -7.19
C TYR A 30 11.31 6.53 -8.00
N LEU A 31 10.12 6.82 -7.51
CA LEU A 31 9.24 7.83 -8.08
C LEU A 31 9.86 9.24 -7.93
N PRO A 32 9.57 10.16 -8.87
CA PRO A 32 9.93 11.56 -8.72
C PRO A 32 9.42 12.15 -7.41
N ALA A 33 10.09 13.19 -6.91
CA ALA A 33 9.62 13.90 -5.72
C ALA A 33 8.21 14.46 -5.96
N CYS A 34 7.33 14.30 -4.97
CA CYS A 34 5.96 14.79 -4.98
C CYS A 34 5.03 14.20 -6.07
N ALA A 35 5.35 13.03 -6.64
CA ALA A 35 4.51 12.34 -7.63
C ALA A 35 3.54 11.33 -6.99
N LEU A 36 2.60 11.83 -6.18
CA LEU A 36 1.62 10.99 -5.47
C LEU A 36 0.71 10.22 -6.43
N GLU A 37 0.37 10.82 -7.56
CA GLU A 37 -0.43 10.24 -8.63
C GLU A 37 0.19 8.99 -9.26
N LEU A 38 1.52 8.85 -9.17
CA LEU A 38 2.25 7.69 -9.67
C LEU A 38 2.43 6.59 -8.62
N ASN A 39 2.15 6.88 -7.35
CA ASN A 39 2.32 5.92 -6.27
C ASN A 39 1.05 5.06 -6.11
N PRO A 40 1.07 3.77 -6.51
CA PRO A 40 -0.12 2.92 -6.48
C PRO A 40 -0.69 2.74 -5.06
N VAL A 41 0.13 2.91 -4.02
CA VAL A 41 -0.36 2.84 -2.63
C VAL A 41 -1.33 3.96 -2.29
N GLU A 42 -1.23 5.12 -2.96
CA GLU A 42 -2.11 6.27 -2.71
C GLU A 42 -3.55 6.00 -3.13
N GLN A 43 -3.74 5.25 -4.22
CA GLN A 43 -5.08 4.81 -4.65
C GLN A 43 -5.69 3.83 -3.64
N ALA A 44 -4.90 2.88 -3.13
CA ALA A 44 -5.34 1.97 -2.07
C ALA A 44 -5.75 2.75 -0.80
N TRP A 45 -4.94 3.72 -0.39
CA TRP A 45 -5.27 4.59 0.74
C TRP A 45 -6.51 5.46 0.49
N SER A 46 -6.69 6.00 -0.71
CA SER A 46 -7.88 6.77 -1.09
C SER A 46 -9.15 5.93 -0.97
N HIS A 47 -9.11 4.68 -1.44
CA HIS A 47 -10.22 3.74 -1.28
C HIS A 47 -10.50 3.48 0.20
N LEU A 48 -9.49 3.02 0.97
CA LEU A 48 -9.65 2.70 2.38
C LEU A 48 -10.27 3.85 3.20
N LYS A 49 -9.79 5.08 2.98
CA LYS A 49 -10.30 6.28 3.67
C LYS A 49 -11.73 6.65 3.31
N SER A 50 -12.18 6.30 2.10
CA SER A 50 -13.54 6.58 1.63
C SER A 50 -14.52 5.43 1.87
N THR A 51 -14.03 4.24 2.20
CA THR A 51 -14.84 3.03 2.43
C THR A 51 -14.63 2.47 3.84
N GLY A 52 -13.85 1.39 3.99
CA GLY A 52 -13.75 0.57 5.21
C GLY A 52 -13.22 1.31 6.44
N LEU A 53 -12.57 2.46 6.28
CA LEU A 53 -12.11 3.30 7.39
C LEU A 53 -12.94 4.58 7.55
N ALA A 54 -13.93 4.82 6.70
CA ALA A 54 -14.75 6.02 6.78
C ALA A 54 -15.50 6.06 8.13
N ASN A 55 -15.23 7.10 8.93
CA ASN A 55 -15.80 7.28 10.28
C ASN A 55 -15.47 6.17 11.29
N LEU A 56 -14.46 5.34 11.03
CA LEU A 56 -14.04 4.30 11.96
C LEU A 56 -13.29 4.94 13.16
N ALA A 57 -13.81 4.73 14.36
CA ALA A 57 -13.18 5.12 15.61
C ALA A 57 -12.60 3.89 16.33
N ALA A 58 -11.61 3.25 15.70
CA ALA A 58 -11.03 2.02 16.22
C ALA A 58 -10.41 2.24 17.62
N LEU A 59 -10.75 1.37 18.57
CA LEU A 59 -10.29 1.43 19.96
C LEU A 59 -9.09 0.52 20.22
N SER A 60 -8.68 -0.24 19.21
CA SER A 60 -7.51 -1.12 19.29
C SER A 60 -6.77 -1.22 17.96
N PHE A 61 -5.49 -1.60 18.04
CA PHE A 61 -4.71 -1.90 16.86
C PHE A 61 -5.26 -3.10 16.07
N THR A 62 -5.82 -4.09 16.77
CA THR A 62 -6.44 -5.27 16.15
C THR A 62 -7.62 -4.88 15.28
N GLU A 63 -8.53 -4.07 15.83
CA GLU A 63 -9.70 -3.56 15.10
C GLU A 63 -9.30 -2.74 13.87
N LEU A 64 -8.32 -1.84 14.01
CA LEU A 64 -7.80 -1.07 12.88
C LEU A 64 -7.16 -2.00 11.82
N SER A 65 -6.39 -3.00 12.24
CA SER A 65 -5.71 -3.93 11.33
C SER A 65 -6.70 -4.78 10.55
N GLU A 66 -7.76 -5.26 11.19
CA GLU A 66 -8.83 -6.02 10.53
C GLU A 66 -9.58 -5.14 9.53
N ALA A 67 -9.95 -3.92 9.91
CA ALA A 67 -10.63 -2.99 9.02
C ALA A 67 -9.79 -2.64 7.78
N VAL A 68 -8.49 -2.39 7.95
CA VAL A 68 -7.56 -2.16 6.83
C VAL A 68 -7.47 -3.40 5.94
N ARG A 69 -7.33 -4.59 6.52
CA ARG A 69 -7.21 -5.84 5.75
C ARG A 69 -8.45 -6.10 4.90
N LEU A 70 -9.64 -5.98 5.49
CA LEU A 70 -10.89 -6.19 4.76
C LEU A 70 -11.08 -5.13 3.67
N GLY A 71 -10.86 -3.85 4.00
CA GLY A 71 -10.98 -2.77 3.02
C GLY A 71 -10.00 -2.89 1.85
N LEU A 72 -8.83 -3.49 2.04
CA LEU A 72 -7.89 -3.78 0.94
C LEU A 72 -8.40 -4.90 0.02
N VAL A 73 -8.99 -5.95 0.59
CA VAL A 73 -9.62 -7.03 -0.19
C VAL A 73 -10.80 -6.49 -0.99
N ASP A 74 -11.66 -5.71 -0.35
CA ASP A 74 -12.81 -5.08 -1.01
C ASP A 74 -12.37 -4.12 -2.11
N GLY A 75 -11.36 -3.29 -1.85
CA GLY A 75 -10.79 -2.39 -2.84
C GLY A 75 -10.18 -3.11 -4.05
N PHE A 76 -9.49 -4.23 -3.81
CA PHE A 76 -8.95 -5.06 -4.90
C PHE A 76 -10.07 -5.66 -5.75
N LEU A 77 -11.09 -6.25 -5.13
CA LEU A 77 -12.21 -6.84 -5.84
C LEU A 77 -12.98 -5.79 -6.66
N ALA A 78 -13.26 -4.63 -6.05
CA ALA A 78 -13.91 -3.52 -6.72
C ALA A 78 -13.09 -3.02 -7.94
N HIS A 79 -11.78 -2.89 -7.80
CA HIS A 79 -10.89 -2.49 -8.91
C HIS A 79 -10.82 -3.54 -10.02
N ALA A 80 -10.85 -4.82 -9.66
CA ALA A 80 -10.83 -5.94 -10.61
C ALA A 80 -12.20 -6.23 -11.25
N GLY A 81 -13.28 -5.56 -10.82
CA GLY A 81 -14.64 -5.83 -11.26
C GLY A 81 -15.19 -7.18 -10.76
N LEU A 82 -14.66 -7.68 -9.63
CA LEU A 82 -15.02 -8.94 -9.01
C LEU A 82 -15.93 -8.72 -7.80
N GLN A 83 -16.73 -9.73 -7.46
CA GLN A 83 -17.52 -9.77 -6.23
C GLN A 83 -17.28 -11.10 -5.54
N LEU A 84 -17.24 -11.12 -4.20
CA LEU A 84 -17.31 -12.38 -3.46
C LEU A 84 -18.70 -12.97 -3.69
N GLY A 85 -18.75 -14.21 -4.19
CA GLY A 85 -20.02 -14.92 -4.33
C GLY A 85 -20.69 -15.05 -2.96
N THR A 86 -21.94 -14.62 -2.87
CA THR A 86 -22.79 -14.93 -1.72
C THR A 86 -23.36 -16.33 -1.94
N GLU A 87 -22.94 -17.31 -1.13
CA GLU A 87 -23.67 -18.57 -0.98
C GLU A 87 -25.01 -18.36 -0.26
#